data_AF-A0A7R8WY46-F1
#
_entry.id   AF-A0A7R8WY46-F1
#
_cell.length_a   1.000
_cell.length_b   1.000
_cell.length_c   1.000
_cell.angle_alpha   90.00
_cell.angle_beta   90.00
_cell.angle_gamma   90.00
#
_symmetry.space_group_name_H-M   'P 1'
#
loop_
_entity.id
_entity.type
_entity.pdbx_description
1 polymer ?
#
loop_
_entity_poly.entity_id
_entity_poly.type
_entity_poly.pdbx_seq_one_letter_code
_entity_poly.pdbx_strand_id
1 'polypeptide(L)'
;MPKNKGKGGKNRRRGKNENETEKRELVFKEDGQEYAQVSKMLGNGRLEAMCFDGSKRLCHIRGKLRKKVWINQGDIILVGLRDYQDAKADVILKYNPDEARNLKAYGELPESGERGEIIGLMV
;
A
#
# COMPACT_ATOMS: atom_id res chain seq x y z
N MET A 1 -21.25 41.29 -26.90
CA MET A 1 -20.07 40.57 -27.45
C MET A 1 -19.42 39.73 -26.35
N PRO A 2 -19.35 38.39 -26.48
CA PRO A 2 -18.78 37.53 -25.43
C PRO A 2 -17.25 37.66 -25.37
N LYS A 3 -16.71 37.93 -24.18
CA LYS A 3 -15.26 38.05 -23.94
C LYS A 3 -14.57 36.70 -24.07
N ASN A 4 -13.50 36.66 -24.86
CA ASN A 4 -12.64 35.51 -25.10
C ASN A 4 -11.96 35.07 -23.79
N LYS A 5 -12.45 34.00 -23.15
CA LYS A 5 -11.78 33.39 -21.98
C LYS A 5 -10.52 32.64 -22.46
N GLY A 6 -9.37 33.27 -22.27
CA GLY A 6 -8.06 32.74 -22.65
C GLY A 6 -7.83 31.30 -22.16
N LYS A 7 -7.73 30.36 -23.09
CA LYS A 7 -7.17 29.04 -22.85
C LYS A 7 -5.65 29.15 -22.86
N GLY A 8 -5.00 29.31 -21.70
CA GLY A 8 -3.54 29.23 -21.66
C GLY A 8 -2.84 29.80 -20.42
N GLY A 9 -3.13 29.25 -19.23
CA GLY A 9 -2.30 29.50 -18.05
C GLY A 9 -1.19 28.45 -17.93
N LYS A 10 0.01 28.86 -17.48
CA LYS A 10 1.18 27.99 -17.23
C LYS A 10 0.96 26.89 -16.16
N ASN A 11 -0.22 26.85 -15.53
CA ASN A 11 -0.68 25.80 -14.63
C ASN A 11 -1.80 24.96 -15.26
N ARG A 12 -1.76 24.71 -16.58
CA ARG A 12 -2.65 23.74 -17.22
C ARG A 12 -2.38 22.38 -16.57
N ARG A 13 -3.34 21.93 -15.74
CA ARG A 13 -3.35 20.66 -15.02
C ARG A 13 -2.81 19.54 -15.92
N ARG A 14 -1.55 19.13 -15.71
CA ARG A 14 -1.00 17.86 -16.19
C ARG A 14 -1.52 16.73 -15.30
N GLY A 15 -2.83 16.65 -15.13
CA GLY A 15 -3.46 15.46 -14.57
C GLY A 15 -3.58 14.44 -15.68
N LYS A 16 -2.62 13.52 -15.77
CA LYS A 16 -2.83 12.32 -16.59
C LYS A 16 -3.86 11.50 -15.81
N ASN A 17 -5.12 11.54 -16.28
CA ASN A 17 -6.22 10.82 -15.66
C ASN A 17 -6.05 9.33 -16.01
N GLU A 18 -5.13 8.67 -15.32
CA GLU A 18 -5.03 7.21 -15.34
C GLU A 18 -6.17 6.71 -14.46
N ASN A 19 -7.25 6.30 -15.12
CA ASN A 19 -8.46 5.82 -14.50
C ASN A 19 -8.13 4.58 -13.65
N GLU A 20 -8.08 4.74 -12.32
CA GLU A 20 -7.76 3.67 -11.35
C GLU A 20 -8.87 2.60 -11.28
N THR A 21 -9.97 2.81 -12.02
CA THR A 21 -11.18 1.99 -12.05
C THR A 21 -11.08 0.78 -12.98
N GLU A 22 -10.02 0.65 -13.79
CA GLU A 22 -9.82 -0.58 -14.56
C GLU A 22 -9.43 -1.71 -13.59
N LYS A 23 -10.23 -2.79 -13.59
CA LYS A 23 -9.94 -4.04 -12.88
C LYS A 23 -8.60 -4.58 -13.39
N ARG A 24 -7.51 -4.18 -12.73
CA ARG A 24 -6.18 -4.70 -12.97
C ARG A 24 -6.08 -6.12 -12.46
N GLU A 25 -5.10 -6.85 -12.99
CA GLU A 25 -4.76 -8.18 -12.50
C GLU A 25 -4.27 -8.09 -11.04
N LEU A 26 -4.68 -9.08 -10.24
CA LEU A 26 -4.25 -9.18 -8.85
C LEU A 26 -2.76 -9.51 -8.82
N VAL A 27 -1.98 -8.67 -8.12
CA VAL A 27 -0.53 -8.88 -7.97
C VAL A 27 -0.27 -9.68 -6.71
N PHE A 28 0.36 -10.84 -6.86
CA PHE A 28 0.84 -11.68 -5.75
C PHE A 28 2.24 -11.25 -5.30
N LYS A 29 2.62 -11.61 -4.08
CA LYS A 29 3.99 -11.38 -3.60
C LYS A 29 4.99 -12.24 -4.37
N GLU A 30 6.19 -11.69 -4.55
CA GLU A 30 7.34 -12.39 -5.09
C GLU A 30 8.41 -12.55 -4.00
N ASP A 31 9.51 -13.23 -4.34
CA ASP A 31 10.65 -13.34 -3.42
C ASP A 31 11.19 -11.96 -3.01
N GLY A 32 11.57 -11.83 -1.74
CA GLY A 32 11.94 -10.55 -1.13
C GLY A 32 10.77 -9.56 -0.93
N GLN A 33 9.52 -10.01 -1.05
CA GLN A 33 8.33 -9.21 -0.76
C GLN A 33 7.44 -9.92 0.26
N GLU A 34 6.64 -9.14 0.99
CA GLU A 34 5.68 -9.68 1.94
C GLU A 34 4.42 -8.83 1.98
N TYR A 35 3.28 -9.46 2.30
CA TYR A 35 2.06 -8.72 2.58
C TYR A 35 2.14 -8.10 3.97
N ALA A 36 1.48 -6.95 4.14
CA ALA A 36 1.37 -6.33 5.46
C ALA A 36 0.05 -5.58 5.63
N GLN A 37 -0.35 -5.41 6.89
CA GLN A 37 -1.43 -4.50 7.27
C GLN A 37 -0.85 -3.24 7.91
N VAL A 38 -1.31 -2.07 7.48
CA VAL A 38 -0.89 -0.81 8.07
C VAL A 38 -1.39 -0.70 9.51
N SER A 39 -0.47 -0.66 10.47
CA SER A 39 -0.78 -0.51 11.90
C SER A 39 -0.94 0.95 12.29
N LYS A 40 -0.06 1.84 11.81
CA LYS A 40 -0.08 3.26 12.17
C LYS A 40 0.60 4.13 11.11
N MET A 41 0.07 5.33 10.89
CA MET A 41 0.74 6.34 10.06
C MET A 41 1.74 7.14 10.90
N LEU A 42 2.99 7.27 10.44
CA LEU A 42 4.06 7.98 11.16
C LEU A 42 4.33 9.38 10.59
N GLY A 43 3.80 9.69 9.39
CA GLY A 43 4.06 10.95 8.70
C GLY A 43 5.38 10.93 7.91
N ASN A 44 5.68 12.04 7.21
CA ASN A 44 6.84 12.17 6.32
C ASN A 44 7.02 10.97 5.35
N GLY A 45 5.90 10.46 4.80
CA GLY A 45 5.91 9.32 3.88
C GLY A 45 6.30 7.98 4.53
N ARG A 46 6.20 7.85 5.85
CA ARG A 46 6.46 6.62 6.59
C ARG A 46 5.20 6.12 7.30
N LEU A 47 5.14 4.80 7.45
CA LEU A 47 4.11 4.11 8.20
C LEU A 47 4.73 2.92 8.92
N GLU A 48 3.99 2.39 9.88
CA GLU A 48 4.28 1.17 10.59
C GLU A 48 3.31 0.09 10.09
N ALA A 49 3.83 -1.08 9.73
CA ALA A 49 3.01 -2.18 9.25
C ALA A 49 3.35 -3.49 9.97
N MET A 50 2.30 -4.26 10.27
CA MET A 50 2.40 -5.63 10.72
C MET A 50 2.46 -6.53 9.48
N CYS A 51 3.61 -7.12 9.24
CA CYS A 51 3.81 -8.04 8.13
C CYS A 51 3.23 -9.40 8.49
N PHE A 52 2.76 -10.14 7.49
CA PHE A 52 2.15 -11.45 7.71
C PHE A 52 3.17 -12.58 7.95
N ASP A 53 4.46 -12.24 7.94
CA ASP A 53 5.57 -13.06 8.49
C ASP A 53 5.68 -12.97 10.03
N GLY A 54 4.83 -12.15 10.68
CA GLY A 54 4.84 -11.91 12.13
C GLY A 54 5.69 -10.71 12.57
N SER A 55 6.45 -10.09 11.66
CA SER A 55 7.34 -8.98 11.98
C SER A 55 6.68 -7.62 11.83
N LYS A 56 6.97 -6.74 12.77
CA LYS A 56 6.55 -5.34 12.72
C LYS A 56 7.65 -4.49 12.08
N ARG A 57 7.37 -3.87 10.94
CA ARG A 57 8.38 -3.15 10.14
C ARG A 57 8.02 -1.67 9.96
N LEU A 58 9.05 -0.83 9.92
CA LEU A 58 8.90 0.57 9.53
C LEU A 58 8.98 0.67 8.01
N CYS A 59 7.86 1.02 7.38
CA CYS A 59 7.75 1.08 5.93
C CYS A 59 7.89 2.50 5.40
N HIS A 60 8.61 2.64 4.31
CA HIS A 60 8.72 3.88 3.56
C HIS A 60 7.86 3.83 2.29
N ILE A 61 7.01 4.84 2.08
CA ILE A 61 6.09 4.87 0.94
C ILE A 61 6.86 5.29 -0.31
N ARG A 62 6.96 4.39 -1.31
CA ARG A 62 7.63 4.70 -2.59
C ARG A 62 7.08 5.96 -3.22
N GLY A 63 7.96 6.79 -3.78
CA GLY A 63 7.58 8.08 -4.37
C GLY A 63 6.49 8.01 -5.44
N LYS A 64 6.40 6.89 -6.18
CA LYS A 64 5.35 6.61 -7.16
C LYS A 64 3.94 6.58 -6.52
N LEU A 65 3.82 6.03 -5.31
CA LEU A 65 2.57 5.93 -4.57
C LEU A 65 2.19 7.26 -3.91
N ARG A 66 3.15 8.00 -3.35
CA ARG A 66 2.91 9.22 -2.54
C ARG A 66 2.01 10.28 -3.20
N LYS A 67 1.96 10.32 -4.54
CA LYS A 67 1.13 11.29 -5.30
C LYS A 67 -0.15 10.69 -5.89
N LYS A 68 -0.22 9.36 -5.99
CA LYS A 68 -1.29 8.66 -6.70
C LYS A 68 -2.25 7.94 -5.75
N VAL A 69 -1.71 7.35 -4.69
CA VAL A 69 -2.43 6.42 -3.82
C VAL A 69 -2.41 6.91 -2.38
N TRP A 70 -3.59 6.94 -1.77
CA TRP A 70 -3.77 7.28 -0.37
C TRP A 70 -3.79 6.00 0.46
N ILE A 71 -2.91 5.95 1.47
CA ILE A 71 -2.74 4.80 2.36
C ILE A 71 -3.16 5.23 3.76
N ASN A 72 -4.06 4.45 4.36
CA ASN A 72 -4.59 4.67 5.70
C ASN A 72 -4.30 3.47 6.62
N GLN A 73 -4.56 3.64 7.91
CA GLN A 73 -4.53 2.56 8.88
C GLN A 73 -5.53 1.46 8.50
N GLY A 74 -5.11 0.20 8.64
CA GLY A 74 -5.92 -0.98 8.32
C GLY A 74 -5.85 -1.44 6.86
N ASP A 75 -5.33 -0.61 5.94
CA ASP A 75 -5.13 -1.00 4.54
C ASP A 75 -4.16 -2.18 4.42
N ILE A 76 -4.44 -3.06 3.45
CA ILE A 76 -3.53 -4.15 3.07
C ILE A 76 -2.58 -3.65 1.98
N ILE A 77 -1.29 -3.90 2.18
CA ILE A 77 -0.22 -3.42 1.33
C ILE A 77 0.75 -4.55 0.99
N LEU A 78 1.45 -4.40 -0.12
CA LEU A 78 2.61 -5.20 -0.47
C LEU A 78 3.87 -4.40 -0.12
N VAL A 79 4.78 -5.01 0.64
CA VAL A 79 6.05 -4.41 1.03
C VAL A 79 7.21 -5.17 0.41
N GLY A 80 8.22 -4.43 -0.05
CA GLY A 80 9.52 -4.99 -0.44
C GLY A 80 10.44 -4.99 0.77
N LEU A 81 10.97 -6.17 1.09
CA LEU A 81 11.93 -6.35 2.16
C LEU A 81 13.31 -5.82 1.75
N ARG A 82 14.14 -5.50 2.76
CA ARG A 82 15.53 -5.11 2.57
C ARG A 82 16.41 -6.21 3.14
N ASP A 83 17.25 -6.77 2.29
CA ASP A 83 18.28 -7.76 2.60
C ASP A 83 19.23 -7.32 3.73
N TYR A 84 19.54 -6.03 3.83
CA TYR A 84 20.46 -5.49 4.83
C TYR A 84 19.80 -4.93 6.11
N GLN A 85 18.46 -4.75 6.14
CA GLN A 85 17.73 -4.10 7.23
C GLN A 85 16.32 -4.66 7.41
N ASP A 86 16.20 -5.80 8.10
CA ASP A 86 14.93 -6.49 8.30
C ASP A 86 13.87 -5.63 9.01
N ALA A 87 14.24 -4.78 9.96
CA ALA A 87 13.30 -3.88 10.63
C ALA A 87 12.63 -2.82 9.70
N LYS A 88 13.05 -2.72 8.42
CA LYS A 88 12.54 -1.74 7.46
C LYS A 88 12.11 -2.39 6.15
N ALA A 89 11.12 -1.78 5.51
CA ALA A 89 10.63 -2.19 4.21
C ALA A 89 10.18 -0.98 3.38
N ASP A 90 9.90 -1.18 2.10
CA ASP A 90 9.35 -0.15 1.21
C ASP A 90 7.98 -0.58 0.68
N VAL A 91 6.99 0.32 0.73
CA VAL A 91 5.64 0.02 0.22
C VAL A 91 5.66 -0.02 -1.30
N ILE A 92 5.30 -1.16 -1.89
CA ILE A 92 5.26 -1.40 -3.34
C ILE A 92 3.88 -1.10 -3.91
N LEU A 93 2.84 -1.59 -3.25
CA LEU A 93 1.47 -1.54 -3.73
C LEU A 93 0.50 -1.41 -2.55
N LYS A 94 -0.64 -0.75 -2.80
CA LYS A 94 -1.82 -0.83 -1.94
C LYS A 94 -2.86 -1.69 -2.64
N TYR A 95 -3.45 -2.63 -1.90
CA TYR A 95 -4.59 -3.42 -2.37
C TYR A 95 -5.90 -2.70 -2.07
N ASN A 96 -6.81 -2.78 -3.02
CA ASN A 96 -8.19 -2.39 -2.81
C ASN A 96 -8.91 -3.41 -1.90
N PRO A 97 -10.03 -3.05 -1.25
CA PRO A 97 -10.76 -3.97 -0.39
C PRO A 97 -11.16 -5.28 -1.08
N ASP A 98 -11.53 -5.22 -2.37
CA ASP A 98 -11.89 -6.41 -3.15
C ASP A 98 -10.66 -7.29 -3.46
N GLU A 99 -9.52 -6.67 -3.80
CA GLU A 99 -8.25 -7.38 -3.99
C GLU A 99 -7.80 -8.08 -2.70
N ALA A 100 -7.96 -7.42 -1.55
CA ALA A 100 -7.65 -8.00 -0.24
C ALA A 100 -8.57 -9.19 0.11
N ARG A 101 -9.85 -9.16 -0.28
CA ARG A 101 -10.74 -10.33 -0.12
C ARG A 101 -10.32 -11.47 -1.04
N ASN A 102 -9.90 -11.18 -2.27
CA ASN A 102 -9.41 -12.20 -3.19
C ASN A 102 -8.13 -12.85 -2.65
N LEU A 103 -7.17 -12.08 -2.13
CA LEU A 103 -5.96 -12.64 -1.49
C LEU A 103 -6.31 -13.60 -0.35
N LYS A 104 -7.31 -13.27 0.48
CA LYS A 104 -7.81 -14.20 1.50
C LYS A 104 -8.41 -15.46 0.90
N ALA A 105 -9.21 -15.32 -0.17
CA ALA A 105 -9.82 -16.47 -0.85
C ALA A 105 -8.77 -17.41 -1.49
N TYR A 106 -7.63 -16.85 -1.92
CA TYR A 106 -6.49 -17.62 -2.41
C TYR A 106 -5.62 -18.23 -1.29
N GLY A 107 -5.87 -17.93 -0.02
CA GLY A 107 -5.06 -18.40 1.11
C GLY A 107 -3.73 -17.66 1.30
N GLU A 108 -3.56 -16.52 0.64
CA GLU A 108 -2.34 -15.69 0.72
C GLU A 108 -2.29 -14.86 2.02
N LEU A 109 -3.44 -14.63 2.65
CA LEU A 109 -3.57 -13.89 3.90
C LEU A 109 -4.25 -14.77 4.96
N PRO A 110 -3.78 -14.74 6.22
CA PRO A 110 -4.38 -15.51 7.29
C PRO A 110 -5.82 -15.07 7.58
N GLU A 111 -6.61 -16.01 8.11
CA GLU A 111 -8.00 -15.73 8.42
C GLU A 111 -8.09 -14.72 9.58
N SER A 112 -9.16 -13.93 9.58
CA SER A 112 -9.32 -12.77 10.46
C SER A 112 -9.12 -13.08 11.96
N GLY A 113 -9.26 -14.34 12.38
CA GLY A 113 -9.07 -14.82 13.75
C GLY A 113 -7.62 -15.06 14.19
N GLU A 114 -6.68 -15.26 13.27
CA GLU A 114 -5.27 -15.57 13.61
C GLU A 114 -4.43 -14.33 13.95
N ARG A 115 -4.94 -13.13 13.62
CA ARG A 115 -4.26 -11.85 13.92
C ARG A 115 -4.02 -11.63 15.42
N GLY A 116 -4.78 -12.29 16.29
CA GLY A 116 -4.63 -12.22 17.74
C GLY A 116 -3.55 -13.12 18.32
N GLU A 117 -3.16 -14.19 17.63
CA GLU A 117 -2.20 -15.18 18.18
C GLU A 117 -0.75 -14.83 17.86
N ILE A 118 -0.49 -14.19 16.72
CA ILE A 118 0.87 -13.80 16.30
C ILE A 118 1.48 -12.74 17.24
N ILE A 119 0.64 -11.91 17.86
CA ILE A 119 1.05 -10.93 18.89
C ILE A 119 1.24 -11.57 20.28
N GLY A 120 0.73 -12.78 20.52
CA GLY A 120 0.81 -13.48 21.80
C GLY A 120 2.01 -14.45 21.93
N LEU A 121 2.61 -14.86 20.82
CA LEU A 121 3.74 -15.82 20.81
C LEU A 121 5.13 -15.16 20.96
N MET A 122 5.20 -13.83 21.06
CA MET A 122 6.45 -13.06 21.20
C MET A 122 6.56 -12.28 22.53
N VAL A 123 5.74 -12.61 23.53
CA VAL A 123 5.85 -12.06 24.90
C VAL A 123 6.30 -13.13 25.89
#